data_AF-A0A9X5XF41-F1
#
_entry.id   AF-A0A9X5XF41-F1
#
_cell.length_a   1.000
_cell.length_b   1.000
_cell.length_c   1.000
_cell.angle_alpha   90.00
_cell.angle_beta   90.00
_cell.angle_gamma   90.00
#
_symmetry.space_group_name_H-M   'P 1'
#
loop_
_entity.id
_entity.type
_entity.pdbx_description
1 polymer ?
#
loop_
_entity_poly.entity_id
_entity_poly.type
_entity_poly.pdbx_seq_one_letter_code
_entity_poly.pdbx_strand_id
1 'polypeptide(L)'
;GLQMTASHLSGSNLWGGNTYVHGEGYLELPERVGSMAHVGFDEVVSDGSRAVIAERLTWHPYDGELWAEEERRVEVHDVDPASGSWALTWTTAVTNRRDEALRFGSPTTAGREMAGYTGLFWRGPRAFRDGRIIGPDSEGPGLMGQQAPWLAYSGEHDGADGHATLVFAHGPEN
;
A
#
# COMPACT_ATOMS: atom_id res chain seq x y z
N GLY A 1 -1.00 -7.94 6.20
CA GLY A 1 0.27 -7.26 5.93
C GLY A 1 0.02 -5.94 5.22
N LEU A 2 0.84 -4.93 5.51
CA LEU A 2 0.90 -3.65 4.79
C LEU A 2 2.03 -3.70 3.77
N GLN A 3 1.85 -3.06 2.61
CA GLN A 3 2.87 -3.00 1.56
C GLN A 3 2.69 -1.73 0.71
N MET A 4 3.79 -1.06 0.38
CA MET A 4 3.85 -0.12 -0.74
C MET A 4 4.38 -0.85 -1.97
N THR A 5 3.73 -0.76 -3.11
CA THR A 5 4.18 -1.41 -4.34
C THR A 5 3.70 -0.70 -5.61
N ALA A 6 4.34 -0.97 -6.75
CA ALA A 6 3.97 -0.43 -8.05
C ALA A 6 3.95 -1.55 -9.10
N SER A 7 2.76 -1.92 -9.58
CA SER A 7 2.64 -2.94 -10.63
C SER A 7 2.94 -2.40 -12.03
N HIS A 8 2.84 -1.07 -12.22
CA HIS A 8 3.17 -0.38 -13.45
C HIS A 8 3.96 0.89 -13.09
N LEU A 9 5.28 0.78 -13.11
CA LEU A 9 6.20 1.88 -12.90
C LEU A 9 7.03 2.05 -14.17
N SER A 10 6.76 3.08 -14.97
CA SER A 10 7.43 3.31 -16.26
C SER A 10 7.54 2.05 -17.15
N GLY A 11 6.51 1.17 -17.10
CA GLY A 11 6.47 -0.10 -17.84
C GLY A 11 6.97 -1.33 -17.08
N SER A 12 7.67 -1.17 -15.96
CA SER A 12 8.10 -2.26 -15.07
C SER A 12 7.06 -2.63 -14.02
N ASN A 13 7.16 -3.85 -13.51
CA ASN A 13 6.33 -4.40 -12.46
C ASN A 13 7.19 -4.66 -11.21
N LEU A 14 7.07 -3.80 -10.19
CA LEU A 14 7.71 -3.94 -8.89
C LEU A 14 6.81 -4.62 -7.85
N TRP A 15 5.61 -5.06 -8.25
CA TRP A 15 4.75 -5.92 -7.44
C TRP A 15 5.25 -7.36 -7.45
N GLY A 16 5.83 -7.79 -8.58
CA GLY A 16 6.14 -9.18 -8.85
C GLY A 16 4.97 -9.95 -9.45
N GLY A 17 5.23 -11.20 -9.83
CA GLY A 17 4.25 -12.06 -10.50
C GLY A 17 3.90 -11.60 -11.92
N ASN A 18 2.70 -11.97 -12.38
CA ASN A 18 2.28 -11.71 -13.76
C ASN A 18 2.02 -10.22 -14.00
N THR A 19 2.41 -9.76 -15.19
CA THR A 19 2.18 -8.39 -15.65
C THR A 19 0.90 -8.34 -16.47
N TYR A 20 0.07 -7.32 -16.23
CA TYR A 20 -1.12 -7.09 -17.07
C TYR A 20 -0.71 -6.45 -18.39
N VAL A 21 -1.22 -7.00 -19.49
CA VAL A 21 -1.09 -6.46 -20.84
C VAL A 21 -2.49 -6.26 -21.39
N HIS A 22 -2.80 -5.03 -21.84
CA HIS A 22 -4.11 -4.71 -22.36
C HIS A 22 -4.44 -5.57 -23.59
N GLY A 23 -5.65 -6.14 -23.62
CA GLY A 23 -6.08 -7.06 -24.68
C GLY A 23 -5.59 -8.50 -24.54
N GLU A 24 -4.54 -8.77 -23.75
CA GLU A 24 -3.94 -10.11 -23.60
C GLU A 24 -4.12 -10.70 -22.18
N GLY A 25 -4.38 -9.86 -21.18
CA GLY A 25 -4.58 -10.29 -19.80
C GLY A 25 -3.28 -10.37 -19.00
N TYR A 26 -3.20 -11.30 -18.05
CA TYR A 26 -2.03 -11.45 -17.18
C TYR A 26 -1.04 -12.45 -17.76
N LEU A 27 0.16 -11.96 -18.09
CA LEU A 27 1.23 -12.74 -18.70
C LEU A 27 2.42 -12.89 -17.76
N GLU A 28 3.09 -14.04 -17.84
CA GLU A 28 4.38 -14.26 -17.20
C GLU A 28 5.46 -13.56 -18.02
N LEU A 29 5.80 -12.33 -17.62
CA LEU A 29 6.80 -11.47 -18.28
C LEU A 29 7.93 -11.19 -17.29
N PRO A 30 8.81 -12.17 -17.00
CA PRO A 30 9.87 -12.04 -16.00
C PRO A 30 10.78 -10.85 -16.29
N GLU A 31 10.99 -10.50 -17.56
CA GLU A 31 11.78 -9.35 -18.01
C GLU A 31 11.16 -7.98 -17.66
N ARG A 32 9.92 -7.95 -17.18
CA ARG A 32 9.30 -6.73 -16.62
C ARG A 32 9.34 -6.69 -15.09
N VAL A 33 9.68 -7.80 -14.44
CA VAL A 33 9.64 -7.92 -12.98
C VAL A 33 10.91 -7.31 -12.38
N GLY A 34 10.74 -6.17 -11.71
CA GLY A 34 11.80 -5.54 -10.94
C GLY A 34 11.71 -5.87 -9.45
N SER A 35 12.38 -5.08 -8.62
CA SER A 35 12.40 -5.25 -7.17
C SER A 35 12.43 -3.92 -6.40
N MET A 36 11.99 -3.98 -5.14
CA MET A 36 12.29 -3.00 -4.11
C MET A 36 13.22 -3.66 -3.11
N ALA A 37 14.43 -3.15 -2.95
CA ALA A 37 15.45 -3.71 -2.09
C ALA A 37 15.63 -2.83 -0.84
N HIS A 38 15.59 -3.45 0.34
CA HIS A 38 15.94 -2.77 1.59
C HIS A 38 17.44 -2.49 1.64
N VAL A 39 17.81 -1.25 1.97
CA VAL A 39 19.19 -0.79 2.07
C VAL A 39 19.66 -0.73 3.52
N GLY A 40 18.78 -0.31 4.44
CA GLY A 40 19.11 -0.20 5.85
C GLY A 40 18.05 0.52 6.66
N PHE A 41 18.12 0.34 7.98
CA PHE A 41 17.29 1.07 8.93
C PHE A 41 17.99 2.35 9.38
N ASP A 42 17.24 3.44 9.42
CA ASP A 42 17.68 4.70 10.02
C ASP A 42 17.20 4.79 11.48
N GLU A 43 16.07 4.15 11.81
CA GLU A 43 15.54 4.10 13.18
C GLU A 43 14.75 2.79 13.40
N VAL A 44 14.98 2.13 14.54
CA VAL A 44 14.14 1.02 15.03
C VAL A 44 14.01 1.20 16.54
N VAL A 45 12.87 1.71 16.99
CA VAL A 45 12.62 1.99 18.42
C VAL A 45 11.22 1.55 18.85
N SER A 46 11.08 1.22 20.13
CA SER A 46 9.80 0.91 20.77
C SER A 46 9.86 1.19 22.26
N ASP A 47 8.82 1.83 22.81
CA ASP A 47 8.73 2.20 24.23
C ASP A 47 7.43 1.75 24.93
N GLY A 48 6.70 0.80 24.32
CA GLY A 48 5.45 0.25 24.85
C GLY A 48 4.22 1.11 24.56
N SER A 49 4.39 2.40 24.27
CA SER A 49 3.32 3.29 23.79
C SER A 49 3.47 3.67 22.33
N ARG A 50 4.69 3.54 21.80
CA ARG A 50 5.06 3.87 20.44
C ARG A 50 6.01 2.82 19.88
N ALA A 51 5.93 2.56 18.59
CA ALA A 51 6.93 1.80 17.86
C ALA A 51 7.19 2.44 16.49
N VAL A 52 8.46 2.54 16.11
CA VAL A 52 8.88 3.17 14.86
C VAL A 52 9.85 2.26 14.13
N ILE A 53 9.64 2.15 12.82
CA ILE A 53 10.60 1.61 11.87
C ILE A 53 10.79 2.66 10.78
N ALA A 54 11.98 3.24 10.68
CA ALA A 54 12.41 4.06 9.55
C ALA A 54 13.46 3.31 8.75
N GLU A 55 13.23 3.16 7.46
CA GLU A 55 14.07 2.39 6.53
C GLU A 55 14.28 3.13 5.21
N ARG A 56 15.38 2.76 4.54
CA ARG A 56 15.70 3.18 3.17
C ARG A 56 15.58 2.00 2.24
N LEU A 57 14.96 2.21 1.07
CA LEU A 57 14.85 1.23 0.01
C LEU A 57 15.33 1.80 -1.32
N THR A 58 15.72 0.93 -2.24
CA THR A 58 16.00 1.26 -3.64
C THR A 58 15.10 0.47 -4.56
N TRP A 59 14.67 1.11 -5.64
CA TRP A 59 13.74 0.54 -6.60
C TRP A 59 14.46 0.30 -7.92
N HIS A 60 14.36 -0.92 -8.41
CA HIS A 60 15.08 -1.39 -9.59
C HIS A 60 14.12 -2.06 -10.57
N PRO A 61 14.18 -1.75 -11.88
CA PRO A 61 13.52 -2.57 -12.87
C PRO A 61 14.26 -3.91 -13.00
N TYR A 62 13.85 -4.74 -13.95
CA TYR A 62 14.43 -6.07 -14.17
C TYR A 62 15.95 -6.07 -14.39
N ASP A 63 16.49 -5.07 -15.10
CA ASP A 63 17.93 -4.98 -15.41
C ASP A 63 18.81 -4.58 -14.22
N GLY A 64 18.20 -4.20 -13.08
CA GLY A 64 18.92 -3.82 -11.86
C GLY A 64 19.34 -2.35 -11.79
N GLU A 65 19.03 -1.51 -12.79
CA GLU A 65 19.32 -0.07 -12.74
C GLU A 65 18.66 0.60 -11.52
N LEU A 66 19.28 1.62 -10.93
CA LEU A 66 18.64 2.38 -9.86
C LEU A 66 17.64 3.39 -10.46
N TRP A 67 16.35 3.15 -10.27
CA TRP A 67 15.30 4.07 -10.73
C TRP A 67 14.82 5.04 -9.67
N ALA A 68 14.71 4.59 -8.43
CA ALA A 68 14.29 5.44 -7.32
C ALA A 68 14.92 5.02 -6.00
N GLU A 69 15.02 5.98 -5.09
CA GLU A 69 15.29 5.75 -3.68
C GLU A 69 14.03 6.09 -2.87
N GLU A 70 13.75 5.32 -1.84
CA GLU A 70 12.60 5.50 -0.96
C GLU A 70 13.08 5.65 0.49
N GLU A 71 12.65 6.71 1.14
CA GLU A 71 12.70 6.84 2.60
C GLU A 71 11.31 6.53 3.14
N ARG A 72 11.21 5.51 4.00
CA ARG A 72 9.92 5.04 4.55
C ARG A 72 9.95 5.06 6.06
N ARG A 73 8.87 5.55 6.66
CA ARG A 73 8.61 5.49 8.10
C ARG A 73 7.28 4.85 8.37
N VAL A 74 7.28 3.81 9.21
CA VAL A 74 6.09 3.17 9.76
C VAL A 74 6.08 3.39 11.26
N GLU A 75 5.01 3.99 11.75
CA GLU A 75 4.89 4.39 13.15
C GLU A 75 3.57 3.91 13.73
N VAL A 76 3.65 3.20 14.87
CA VAL A 76 2.54 2.86 15.74
C VAL A 76 2.54 3.83 16.91
N HIS A 77 1.41 4.48 17.17
CA HIS A 77 1.26 5.51 18.21
C HIS A 77 -0.22 5.63 18.62
N ASP A 78 -0.53 6.62 19.47
CA ASP A 78 -1.89 6.87 20.01
C ASP A 78 -2.55 5.61 20.59
N VAL A 79 -1.78 4.78 21.29
CA VAL A 79 -2.28 3.55 21.91
C VAL A 79 -3.19 3.89 23.10
N ASP A 80 -4.46 3.53 23.00
CA ASP A 80 -5.45 3.70 24.06
C ASP A 80 -6.04 2.35 24.49
N PRO A 81 -5.55 1.76 25.60
CA PRO A 81 -6.07 0.51 26.13
C PRO A 81 -7.52 0.56 26.59
N ALA A 82 -8.04 1.74 26.95
CA ALA A 82 -9.41 1.87 27.44
C ALA A 82 -10.43 1.75 26.30
N SER A 83 -10.12 2.34 25.13
CA SER A 83 -10.92 2.18 23.91
C SER A 83 -10.53 0.95 23.08
N GLY A 84 -9.35 0.36 23.32
CA GLY A 84 -8.80 -0.72 22.50
C GLY A 84 -8.35 -0.26 21.12
N SER A 85 -7.95 1.01 21.00
CA SER A 85 -7.58 1.65 19.74
C SER A 85 -6.10 2.01 19.68
N TRP A 86 -5.58 2.20 18.46
CA TRP A 86 -4.23 2.66 18.17
C TRP A 86 -4.17 3.16 16.73
N ALA A 87 -3.16 3.98 16.41
CA ALA A 87 -2.94 4.52 15.08
C ALA A 87 -1.68 3.93 14.44
N LEU A 88 -1.73 3.73 13.11
CA LEU A 88 -0.57 3.44 12.28
C LEU A 88 -0.40 4.55 11.25
N THR A 89 0.73 5.24 11.29
CA THR A 89 1.11 6.22 10.26
C THR A 89 2.15 5.61 9.35
N TRP A 90 1.87 5.62 8.04
CA TRP A 90 2.80 5.24 6.98
C TRP A 90 3.20 6.50 6.22
N THR A 91 4.49 6.83 6.26
CA THR A 91 5.07 7.92 5.47
C THR A 91 6.08 7.34 4.49
N THR A 92 6.05 7.77 3.24
CA THR A 92 7.05 7.38 2.24
C THR A 92 7.38 8.57 1.34
N ALA A 93 8.66 8.75 1.04
CA ALA A 93 9.15 9.72 0.08
C ALA A 93 9.96 8.98 -0.99
N VAL A 94 9.50 9.03 -2.25
CA VAL A 94 10.15 8.36 -3.38
C VAL A 94 10.86 9.41 -4.23
N THR A 95 12.18 9.33 -4.28
CA THR A 95 13.03 10.21 -5.08
C THR A 95 13.39 9.54 -6.39
N ASN A 96 12.96 10.12 -7.50
CA ASN A 96 13.33 9.68 -8.85
C ASN A 96 14.84 9.91 -9.09
N ARG A 97 15.54 8.87 -9.55
CA ARG A 97 16.97 8.92 -9.88
C ARG A 97 17.25 8.93 -11.39
N ARG A 98 16.21 8.95 -12.22
CA ARG A 98 16.31 9.02 -13.68
C ARG A 98 16.26 10.45 -14.18
N ASP A 99 16.82 10.67 -15.37
CA ASP A 99 16.73 11.94 -16.11
C ASP A 99 15.37 12.15 -16.81
N GLU A 100 14.43 11.21 -16.62
CA GLU A 100 13.07 11.27 -17.15
C GLU A 100 12.03 10.95 -16.07
N ALA A 101 10.77 11.29 -16.33
CA ALA A 101 9.70 11.11 -15.36
C ALA A 101 9.46 9.64 -15.00
N LEU A 102 9.43 9.33 -13.70
CA LEU A 102 8.99 8.05 -13.18
C LEU A 102 7.44 7.99 -13.19
N ARG A 103 6.86 7.15 -14.06
CA ARG A 103 5.41 7.14 -14.32
C ARG A 103 4.74 6.03 -13.53
N PHE A 104 3.95 6.40 -12.52
CA PHE A 104 3.09 5.46 -11.81
C PHE A 104 1.80 5.20 -12.60
N GLY A 105 1.40 3.94 -12.63
CA GLY A 105 0.14 3.48 -13.19
C GLY A 105 -0.36 2.24 -12.47
N SER A 106 -1.36 1.59 -13.05
CA SER A 106 -1.92 0.31 -12.60
C SER A 106 -2.56 -0.39 -13.80
N PRO A 107 -3.02 -1.64 -13.67
CA PRO A 107 -3.85 -2.26 -14.69
C PRO A 107 -5.04 -1.37 -15.10
N THR A 108 -5.63 -0.61 -14.17
CA THR A 108 -6.70 0.35 -14.50
C THR A 108 -6.27 1.47 -15.42
N THR A 109 -5.13 2.10 -15.16
CA THR A 109 -4.62 3.12 -16.09
C THR A 109 -4.12 2.51 -17.41
N ALA A 110 -3.90 1.19 -17.44
CA ALA A 110 -3.58 0.41 -18.64
C ALA A 110 -4.82 -0.23 -19.30
N GLY A 111 -6.05 0.14 -18.92
CA GLY A 111 -7.29 -0.28 -19.58
C GLY A 111 -8.02 -1.48 -18.96
N ARG A 112 -7.62 -1.95 -17.77
CA ARG A 112 -8.38 -2.93 -16.96
C ARG A 112 -9.22 -2.23 -15.91
N GLU A 113 -10.51 -2.02 -16.21
CA GLU A 113 -11.43 -1.45 -15.24
C GLU A 113 -11.39 -2.20 -13.89
N MET A 114 -11.51 -1.44 -12.80
CA MET A 114 -11.58 -1.97 -11.43
C MET A 114 -10.39 -2.86 -11.02
N ALA A 115 -9.18 -2.44 -11.35
CA ALA A 115 -7.93 -3.14 -11.05
C ALA A 115 -6.80 -2.15 -10.69
N GLY A 116 -7.06 -1.27 -9.71
CA GLY A 116 -6.16 -0.21 -9.23
C GLY A 116 -4.97 -0.69 -8.41
N TYR A 117 -4.27 -1.72 -8.88
CA TYR A 117 -3.16 -2.36 -8.18
C TYR A 117 -1.87 -1.52 -8.28
N THR A 118 -1.74 -0.39 -7.58
CA THR A 118 -0.47 0.32 -7.25
C THR A 118 -0.69 1.27 -6.08
N GLY A 119 0.34 1.47 -5.24
CA GLY A 119 0.27 2.29 -4.02
C GLY A 119 0.35 1.46 -2.73
N LEU A 120 -0.23 2.00 -1.66
CA LEU A 120 -0.33 1.34 -0.35
C LEU A 120 -1.44 0.28 -0.36
N PHE A 121 -1.11 -0.93 0.10
CA PHE A 121 -2.02 -2.05 0.22
C PHE A 121 -2.05 -2.58 1.64
N TRP A 122 -3.24 -2.97 2.06
CA TRP A 122 -3.44 -3.77 3.26
C TRP A 122 -4.11 -5.09 2.89
N ARG A 123 -3.55 -6.19 3.39
CA ARG A 123 -4.15 -7.53 3.34
C ARG A 123 -4.47 -7.97 4.76
N GLY A 124 -5.76 -7.99 5.09
CA GLY A 124 -6.24 -8.32 6.42
C GLY A 124 -6.27 -9.81 6.75
N PRO A 125 -6.53 -10.14 8.03
CA PRO A 125 -6.83 -11.50 8.45
C PRO A 125 -8.22 -11.93 7.95
N ARG A 126 -8.51 -13.24 8.03
CA ARG A 126 -9.76 -13.84 7.53
C ARG A 126 -11.04 -13.21 8.10
N ALA A 127 -11.01 -12.78 9.36
CA ALA A 127 -12.09 -12.06 10.04
C ALA A 127 -12.63 -10.84 9.27
N PHE A 128 -11.82 -10.24 8.40
CA PHE A 128 -12.20 -9.10 7.57
C PHE A 128 -12.71 -9.49 6.18
N ARG A 129 -12.92 -10.78 5.92
CA ARG A 129 -13.56 -11.23 4.68
C ARG A 129 -15.00 -10.71 4.63
N ASP A 130 -15.42 -10.26 3.44
CA ASP A 130 -16.78 -9.74 3.20
C ASP A 130 -17.15 -8.58 4.14
N GLY A 131 -16.14 -7.84 4.61
CA GLY A 131 -16.28 -6.74 5.55
C GLY A 131 -17.08 -5.57 4.98
N ARG A 132 -17.61 -4.76 5.89
CA ARG A 132 -18.37 -3.56 5.52
C ARG A 132 -17.42 -2.45 5.10
N ILE A 133 -17.65 -1.91 3.91
CA ILE A 133 -16.94 -0.75 3.38
C ILE A 133 -17.79 0.49 3.64
N ILE A 134 -17.24 1.48 4.34
CA ILE A 134 -17.95 2.69 4.74
C ILE A 134 -17.13 3.89 4.31
N GLY A 135 -17.75 4.84 3.63
CA GLY A 135 -17.20 6.14 3.29
C GLY A 135 -18.01 7.27 3.92
N PRO A 136 -17.66 8.53 3.65
CA PRO A 136 -18.33 9.68 4.25
C PRO A 136 -19.81 9.77 3.89
N ASP A 137 -20.14 9.52 2.63
CA ASP A 137 -21.49 9.74 2.07
C ASP A 137 -22.14 8.47 1.53
N SER A 138 -21.44 7.32 1.54
CA SER A 138 -21.94 6.06 0.97
C SER A 138 -21.24 4.85 1.56
N GLU A 139 -21.80 3.66 1.32
CA GLU A 139 -21.25 2.37 1.73
C GLU A 139 -21.12 1.41 0.54
N GLY A 140 -20.22 0.44 0.67
CA GLY A 140 -20.08 -0.69 -0.25
C GLY A 140 -19.02 -0.50 -1.35
N PRO A 141 -18.94 -1.47 -2.29
CA PRO A 141 -17.85 -1.55 -3.27
C PRO A 141 -17.82 -0.43 -4.31
N GLY A 142 -18.90 0.36 -4.43
CA GLY A 142 -18.96 1.52 -5.32
C GLY A 142 -17.99 2.66 -4.96
N LEU A 143 -17.36 2.60 -3.78
CA LEU A 143 -16.31 3.53 -3.35
C LEU A 143 -14.97 3.28 -4.07
N MET A 144 -14.78 2.13 -4.72
CA MET A 144 -13.54 1.83 -5.44
C MET A 144 -13.32 2.84 -6.60
N GLY A 145 -12.13 3.44 -6.62
CA GLY A 145 -11.75 4.44 -7.62
C GLY A 145 -12.21 5.86 -7.33
N GLN A 146 -12.99 6.07 -6.26
CA GLN A 146 -13.45 7.38 -5.84
C GLN A 146 -12.49 8.01 -4.83
N GLN A 147 -12.36 9.34 -4.89
CA GLN A 147 -11.64 10.10 -3.88
C GLN A 147 -12.54 10.36 -2.67
N ALA A 148 -12.02 10.12 -1.48
CA ALA A 148 -12.69 10.40 -0.22
C ALA A 148 -11.67 10.80 0.85
N PRO A 149 -12.03 11.65 1.82
CA PRO A 149 -11.15 12.03 2.93
C PRO A 149 -10.75 10.84 3.82
N TRP A 150 -11.61 9.81 3.89
CA TRP A 150 -11.35 8.57 4.61
C TRP A 150 -12.16 7.41 4.05
N LEU A 151 -11.72 6.19 4.38
CA LEU A 151 -12.42 4.93 4.13
C LEU A 151 -12.34 4.07 5.39
N ALA A 152 -13.47 3.54 5.86
CA ALA A 152 -13.49 2.56 6.93
C ALA A 152 -13.82 1.16 6.41
N TYR A 153 -13.16 0.16 6.99
CA TYR A 153 -13.39 -1.24 6.70
C TYR A 153 -13.56 -2.03 7.99
N SER A 154 -14.73 -2.62 8.19
CA SER A 154 -15.07 -3.34 9.42
C SER A 154 -15.27 -4.82 9.17
N GLY A 155 -14.65 -5.64 10.02
CA GLY A 155 -14.84 -7.09 10.08
C GLY A 155 -15.37 -7.53 11.44
N GLU A 156 -15.98 -8.72 11.48
CA GLU A 156 -16.37 -9.39 12.72
C GLU A 156 -15.27 -10.37 13.13
N HIS A 157 -14.97 -10.46 14.43
CA HIS A 157 -13.90 -11.32 14.91
C HIS A 157 -14.18 -12.80 14.65
N ASP A 158 -13.11 -13.54 14.35
CA ASP A 158 -13.17 -14.99 14.28
C ASP A 158 -13.09 -15.61 15.69
N GLY A 159 -14.15 -16.28 16.13
CA GLY A 159 -14.11 -17.09 17.37
C GLY A 159 -14.15 -16.29 18.68
N ALA A 160 -14.47 -15.00 18.62
CA ALA A 160 -14.80 -14.17 19.77
C ALA A 160 -15.88 -13.16 19.37
N ASP A 161 -16.72 -12.75 20.32
CA ASP A 161 -17.70 -11.71 20.06
C ASP A 161 -17.01 -10.37 19.82
N GLY A 162 -17.47 -9.63 18.81
CA GLY A 162 -17.02 -8.25 18.56
C GLY A 162 -16.55 -8.00 17.13
N HIS A 163 -16.13 -6.75 16.91
CA HIS A 163 -15.74 -6.24 15.60
C HIS A 163 -14.42 -5.49 15.70
N ALA A 164 -13.70 -5.43 14.59
CA ALA A 164 -12.59 -4.51 14.41
C ALA A 164 -12.86 -3.62 13.19
N THR A 165 -12.57 -2.34 13.33
CA THR A 165 -12.67 -1.35 12.26
C THR A 165 -11.30 -0.76 11.98
N LEU A 166 -10.93 -0.71 10.72
CA LEU A 166 -9.80 0.06 10.23
C LEU A 166 -10.32 1.33 9.58
N VAL A 167 -9.73 2.46 9.91
CA VAL A 167 -9.99 3.73 9.24
C VAL A 167 -8.72 4.14 8.51
N PHE A 168 -8.82 4.25 7.19
CA PHE A 168 -7.77 4.78 6.33
C PHE A 168 -8.10 6.24 6.07
N ALA A 169 -7.21 7.15 6.43
CA ALA A 169 -7.32 8.57 6.16
C ALA A 169 -5.99 9.08 5.61
N HIS A 170 -6.06 10.12 4.77
CA HIS A 170 -4.84 10.79 4.34
C HIS A 170 -4.18 11.48 5.52
N GLY A 171 -2.84 11.48 5.55
CA GLY A 171 -2.09 12.36 6.44
C GLY A 171 -2.48 13.82 6.18
N PRO A 172 -2.54 14.70 7.20
CA PRO A 172 -2.98 16.09 7.06
C PRO A 172 -2.17 16.93 6.06
N GLU A 173 -0.97 16.48 5.72
CA GLU A 173 -0.01 17.19 4.86
C GLU A 173 -0.08 16.78 3.38
N ASN A 174 -1.00 15.88 3.00
CA ASN A 174 -1.19 15.38 1.63
C ASN A 174 -2.30 16.11 0.85
#